data_AF-A0A8V0ZLH1-F1
#
_entry.id   AF-A0A8V0ZLH1-F1
#
_cell.length_a   1.000
_cell.length_b   1.000
_cell.length_c   1.000
_cell.angle_alpha   90.00
_cell.angle_beta   90.00
_cell.angle_gamma   90.00
#
_symmetry.space_group_name_H-M   'P 1'
#
loop_
_entity.id
_entity.type
_entity.pdbx_description
1 polymer ?
#
loop_
_entity_poly.entity_id
_entity_poly.type
_entity_poly.pdbx_seq_one_letter_code
_entity_poly.pdbx_strand_id
1 'polypeptide(L)'
;MRLLLLLAVLCGGANSSIVLQKMYGRITSPDFPNNYPNHKERTWNVTVPKGYAVRIYFTHFNLELSYQCEYDYVKLSSSGKTLATLCGQDSTDTEEAPGNKTYISIDNTLTVVFRSDYSNEKPFTGFEAFYAAEDIDECKQLFDGEPLCNHHCHNYVGGYYCSCRIGYVLHENKRTCTEMDADVLGKAGLPSPVAFLLLSDQGGCRLLLFPCLSDLLPPANKEAITC
;
A
#
# COMPACT_ATOMS: atom_id res chain seq x y z
N MET A 1 -19.50 37.10 44.42
CA MET A 1 -18.10 37.58 44.27
C MET A 1 -17.21 36.49 44.84
N ARG A 2 -16.30 35.78 44.16
CA ARG A 2 -15.54 35.94 42.90
C ARG A 2 -15.31 34.49 42.37
N LEU A 3 -15.77 34.13 41.18
CA LEU A 3 -14.99 34.09 39.93
C LEU A 3 -13.46 34.00 40.10
N LEU A 4 -12.90 32.82 39.82
CA LEU A 4 -11.57 32.65 39.24
C LEU A 4 -11.59 31.40 38.36
N LEU A 5 -11.69 31.64 37.05
CA LEU A 5 -11.27 30.72 36.00
C LEU A 5 -9.75 30.51 36.09
N LEU A 6 -9.30 29.30 35.79
CA LEU A 6 -8.23 28.95 34.84
C LEU A 6 -7.60 27.63 35.26
N LEU A 7 -7.80 26.59 34.46
CA LEU A 7 -6.76 25.63 34.10
C LEU A 7 -7.18 24.99 32.78
N ALA A 8 -6.86 25.70 31.70
CA ALA A 8 -6.63 25.08 30.42
C ALA A 8 -5.29 24.35 30.49
N VAL A 9 -5.30 23.03 30.36
CA VAL A 9 -4.17 22.29 29.77
C VAL A 9 -4.78 21.36 28.74
N LEU A 10 -4.96 21.91 27.54
CA LEU A 10 -5.17 21.16 26.31
C LEU A 10 -3.82 20.65 25.81
N CYS A 11 -3.91 19.54 25.10
CA CYS A 11 -2.87 18.90 24.31
C CYS A 11 -1.85 18.08 25.11
N GLY A 12 -2.30 16.92 25.58
CA GLY A 12 -1.44 15.73 25.53
C GLY A 12 -1.12 15.46 24.07
N GLY A 13 -0.11 16.15 23.53
CA GLY A 13 0.53 15.77 22.30
C GLY A 13 0.96 14.33 22.49
N ALA A 14 0.29 13.40 21.82
CA ALA A 14 0.86 12.10 21.59
C ALA A 14 2.19 12.39 20.91
N ASN A 15 3.28 12.25 21.67
CA ASN A 15 4.60 12.11 21.10
C ASN A 15 4.56 10.78 20.33
N SER A 16 4.00 10.84 19.12
CA SER A 16 4.32 9.90 18.06
C SER A 16 5.78 10.16 17.77
N SER A 17 6.65 9.56 18.60
CA SER A 17 8.01 9.30 18.19
C SER A 17 7.87 8.52 16.90
N ILE A 18 8.06 9.19 15.77
CA ILE A 18 8.15 8.55 14.47
C ILE A 18 9.34 7.61 14.62
N VAL A 19 9.05 6.34 14.90
CA VAL A 19 10.05 5.29 14.83
C VAL A 19 10.40 5.22 13.37
N LEU A 20 11.58 5.73 13.01
CA LEU A 20 12.15 5.53 11.68
C LEU A 20 12.41 4.03 11.53
N GLN A 21 11.39 3.28 11.10
CA GLN A 21 11.61 1.94 10.60
C GLN A 21 12.49 2.06 9.38
N LYS A 22 13.61 1.33 9.35
CA LYS A 22 14.57 1.40 8.24
C LYS A 22 13.86 1.03 6.92
N MET A 23 13.58 2.05 6.11
CA MET A 23 12.95 1.94 4.80
C MET A 23 13.88 1.38 3.74
N TYR A 24 15.17 1.30 4.01
CA TYR A 24 16.16 0.75 3.10
C TYR A 24 17.37 0.28 3.90
N GLY A 25 18.20 -0.54 3.27
CA GLY A 25 19.44 -0.98 3.86
C GLY A 25 20.31 -1.77 2.91
N ARG A 26 21.48 -2.12 3.43
CA ARG A 26 22.52 -2.88 2.75
C ARG A 26 22.81 -4.14 3.56
N ILE A 27 22.89 -5.28 2.88
CA ILE A 27 23.19 -6.59 3.45
C ILE A 27 24.38 -7.15 2.68
N THR A 28 25.37 -7.68 3.39
CA THR A 28 26.53 -8.31 2.76
C THR A 28 26.83 -9.64 3.42
N SER A 29 27.49 -10.52 2.67
CA SER A 29 28.19 -11.66 3.28
C SER A 29 29.23 -11.17 4.31
N PRO A 30 29.62 -12.03 5.27
CA PRO A 30 30.74 -11.74 6.16
C PRO A 30 32.00 -11.37 5.34
N ASP A 31 32.75 -10.38 5.83
CA ASP A 31 34.04 -9.94 5.30
C ASP A 31 34.04 -9.33 3.88
N PHE A 32 32.88 -9.19 3.24
CA PHE A 32 32.72 -8.53 1.94
C PHE A 32 33.43 -7.15 1.92
N PRO A 33 34.27 -6.84 0.90
CA PRO A 33 34.41 -7.53 -0.39
C PRO A 33 35.42 -8.70 -0.42
N ASN A 34 35.99 -9.07 0.73
CA ASN A 34 36.89 -10.23 0.80
C ASN A 34 36.08 -11.54 0.77
N ASN A 35 36.81 -12.66 0.68
CA ASN A 35 36.19 -13.98 0.66
C ASN A 35 35.45 -14.27 1.97
N TYR A 36 34.26 -14.85 1.86
CA TYR A 36 33.54 -15.28 3.06
C TYR A 36 34.22 -16.51 3.67
N PRO A 37 34.21 -16.65 5.00
CA PRO A 37 34.75 -17.83 5.68
C PRO A 37 33.75 -18.98 5.68
N ASN A 38 34.26 -20.22 5.80
CA ASN A 38 33.45 -21.43 5.93
C ASN A 38 32.67 -21.44 7.27
N HIS A 39 31.68 -22.32 7.36
CA HIS A 39 30.83 -22.57 8.53
C HIS A 39 30.15 -21.31 9.09
N LYS A 40 29.66 -20.45 8.21
CA LYS A 40 28.89 -19.27 8.59
C LYS A 40 27.43 -19.46 8.30
N GLU A 41 26.63 -18.98 9.23
CA GLU A 41 25.21 -18.78 9.05
C GLU A 41 24.87 -17.37 9.54
N ARG A 42 24.19 -16.60 8.69
CA ARG A 42 23.73 -15.24 9.00
C ARG A 42 22.29 -15.09 8.55
N THR A 43 21.48 -14.54 9.45
CA THR A 43 20.06 -14.29 9.19
C THR A 43 19.76 -12.83 9.42
N TRP A 44 19.15 -12.18 8.43
CA TRP A 44 18.65 -10.82 8.52
C TRP A 44 17.13 -10.85 8.38
N ASN A 45 16.44 -10.38 9.43
CA ASN A 45 15.00 -10.19 9.42
C ASN A 45 14.72 -8.72 9.11
N VAL A 46 14.28 -8.46 7.88
CA VAL A 46 13.88 -7.13 7.43
C VAL A 46 12.38 -6.99 7.64
N THR A 47 11.98 -5.92 8.32
CA THR A 47 10.57 -5.58 8.51
C THR A 47 10.38 -4.12 8.19
N VAL A 48 9.46 -3.86 7.26
CA VAL A 48 9.00 -2.51 6.90
C VAL A 48 7.59 -2.30 7.47
N PRO A 49 7.08 -1.05 7.53
CA PRO A 49 5.72 -0.78 7.95
C PRO A 49 4.69 -1.52 7.11
N LYS A 50 3.51 -1.74 7.68
CA LYS A 50 2.37 -2.28 6.94
C LYS A 50 2.00 -1.32 5.79
N GLY A 51 1.51 -1.87 4.69
CA GLY A 51 1.28 -1.15 3.43
C GLY A 51 2.50 -1.12 2.50
N TYR A 52 3.63 -1.68 2.93
CA TYR A 52 4.84 -1.80 2.11
C TYR A 52 5.27 -3.26 1.97
N ALA A 53 5.91 -3.56 0.84
CA ALA A 53 6.69 -4.77 0.61
C ALA A 53 8.20 -4.42 0.64
N VAL A 54 9.04 -5.42 0.87
CA VAL A 54 10.50 -5.32 0.81
C VAL A 54 10.95 -5.74 -0.59
N ARG A 55 11.46 -4.78 -1.34
CA ARG A 55 12.14 -5.00 -2.62
C ARG A 55 13.63 -5.18 -2.35
N ILE A 56 14.22 -6.29 -2.80
CA ILE A 56 15.66 -6.57 -2.67
C ILE A 56 16.28 -6.91 -4.03
N TYR A 57 17.52 -6.47 -4.24
CA TYR A 57 18.33 -6.81 -5.40
C TYR A 57 19.81 -6.93 -5.00
N PHE A 58 20.59 -7.60 -5.84
CA PHE A 58 22.01 -7.84 -5.61
C PHE A 58 22.84 -7.00 -6.56
N THR A 59 23.86 -6.33 -6.03
CA THR A 59 24.86 -5.59 -6.83
C THR A 59 26.11 -6.43 -7.07
N HIS A 60 26.36 -7.42 -6.21
CA HIS A 60 27.43 -8.38 -6.35
C HIS A 60 26.97 -9.75 -5.85
N PHE A 61 27.30 -10.82 -6.57
CA PHE A 61 26.98 -12.18 -6.18
C PHE A 61 28.02 -13.16 -6.72
N ASN A 62 28.71 -13.85 -5.81
CA ASN A 62 29.76 -14.81 -6.11
C ASN A 62 29.85 -15.83 -4.97
N LEU A 63 29.07 -16.89 -5.07
CA LEU A 63 29.04 -18.00 -4.12
C LEU A 63 29.51 -19.30 -4.79
N GLU A 64 29.85 -20.30 -3.98
CA GLU A 64 30.06 -21.65 -4.45
C GLU A 64 28.81 -22.19 -5.16
N LEU A 65 29.01 -22.85 -6.31
CA LEU A 65 27.95 -23.49 -7.07
C LEU A 65 27.82 -24.95 -6.62
N SER A 66 26.62 -25.38 -6.29
CA SER A 66 26.31 -26.76 -5.91
C SER A 66 24.92 -27.14 -6.40
N TYR A 67 24.67 -28.43 -6.63
CA TYR A 67 23.36 -28.91 -7.11
C TYR A 67 22.25 -28.42 -6.18
N GLN A 68 21.26 -27.70 -6.71
CA GLN A 68 20.16 -27.08 -5.95
C GLN A 68 20.63 -26.20 -4.77
N CYS A 69 21.85 -25.67 -4.82
CA CYS A 69 22.46 -24.82 -3.80
C CYS A 69 22.53 -25.49 -2.40
N GLU A 70 22.84 -26.79 -2.33
CA GLU A 70 22.90 -27.54 -1.07
C GLU A 70 24.08 -27.16 -0.15
N TYR A 71 25.18 -26.67 -0.71
CA TYR A 71 26.36 -26.24 0.04
C TYR A 71 26.17 -24.81 0.54
N ASP A 72 26.59 -23.84 -0.28
CA ASP A 72 26.53 -22.42 0.00
C ASP A 72 25.31 -21.78 -0.67
N TYR A 73 24.60 -20.94 0.07
CA TYR A 73 23.43 -20.27 -0.49
C TYR A 73 23.05 -18.97 0.19
N VAL A 74 22.33 -18.14 -0.55
CA VAL A 74 21.45 -17.09 -0.02
C VAL A 74 20.00 -17.49 -0.24
N LYS A 75 19.25 -17.68 0.85
CA LYS A 75 17.82 -18.00 0.80
C LYS A 75 17.00 -16.76 1.16
N LEU A 76 16.04 -16.45 0.31
CA LEU A 76 15.06 -15.37 0.50
C LEU A 76 13.71 -15.99 0.87
N SER A 77 13.07 -15.50 1.93
CA SER A 77 11.77 -16.02 2.37
C SER A 77 10.87 -14.91 2.90
N SER A 78 9.57 -15.01 2.65
CA SER A 78 8.54 -14.07 3.13
C SER A 78 7.24 -14.83 3.39
N SER A 79 6.50 -14.46 4.45
CA SER A 79 5.28 -15.15 4.89
C SER A 79 5.40 -16.68 5.00
N GLY A 80 6.57 -17.19 5.41
CA GLY A 80 6.85 -18.63 5.50
C GLY A 80 7.05 -19.36 4.16
N LYS A 81 7.06 -18.66 3.03
CA LYS A 81 7.36 -19.20 1.70
C LYS A 81 8.77 -18.81 1.26
N THR A 82 9.47 -19.74 0.62
CA THR A 82 10.75 -19.46 -0.04
C THR A 82 10.48 -18.72 -1.35
N LEU A 83 11.10 -17.55 -1.51
CA LEU A 83 11.06 -16.76 -2.75
C LEU A 83 12.15 -17.22 -3.72
N ALA A 84 13.34 -17.50 -3.21
CA ALA A 84 14.48 -18.00 -3.97
C ALA A 84 15.52 -18.64 -3.06
N THR A 85 16.27 -19.60 -3.61
CA THR A 85 17.51 -20.12 -3.04
C THR A 85 18.59 -19.88 -4.09
N LEU A 86 19.60 -19.08 -3.75
CA LEU A 86 20.55 -18.52 -4.70
C LEU A 86 21.97 -19.01 -4.42
N CYS A 87 22.72 -19.39 -5.46
CA CYS A 87 24.12 -19.77 -5.37
C CYS A 87 24.84 -19.59 -6.73
N GLY A 88 26.14 -19.87 -6.77
CA GLY A 88 26.95 -19.67 -7.98
C GLY A 88 27.22 -18.20 -8.31
N GLN A 89 27.65 -17.96 -9.56
CA GLN A 89 27.87 -16.63 -10.15
C GLN A 89 26.84 -16.33 -11.24
N ASP A 90 26.57 -17.31 -12.09
CA ASP A 90 25.58 -17.28 -13.15
C ASP A 90 24.57 -18.43 -12.96
N SER A 91 23.33 -18.23 -13.40
CA SER A 91 22.29 -19.27 -13.33
C SER A 91 22.57 -20.43 -14.28
N THR A 92 22.18 -21.63 -13.86
CA THR A 92 22.27 -22.88 -14.63
C THR A 92 20.86 -23.44 -14.86
N ASP A 93 20.75 -24.66 -15.40
CA ASP A 93 19.48 -25.37 -15.54
C ASP A 93 18.85 -25.74 -14.17
N THR A 94 19.66 -25.86 -13.12
CA THR A 94 19.24 -26.36 -11.80
C THR A 94 19.47 -25.39 -10.64
N GLU A 95 20.31 -24.38 -10.83
CA GLU A 95 20.64 -23.36 -9.83
C GLU A 95 20.31 -21.95 -10.32
N GLU A 96 19.94 -21.07 -9.38
CA GLU A 96 19.64 -19.66 -9.65
C GLU A 96 20.73 -18.77 -9.06
N ALA A 97 21.37 -17.94 -9.88
CA ALA A 97 22.05 -16.74 -9.43
C ALA A 97 21.12 -15.53 -9.64
N PRO A 98 21.20 -14.47 -8.83
CA PRO A 98 20.24 -13.38 -8.90
C PRO A 98 20.34 -12.55 -10.20
N GLY A 99 21.53 -12.42 -10.79
CA GLY A 99 21.77 -11.53 -11.92
C GLY A 99 21.21 -10.12 -11.66
N ASN A 100 20.39 -9.63 -12.59
CA ASN A 100 19.68 -8.34 -12.45
C ASN A 100 18.24 -8.48 -11.91
N LYS A 101 17.85 -9.66 -11.43
CA LYS A 101 16.51 -9.93 -10.92
C LYS A 101 16.30 -9.20 -9.60
N THR A 102 15.09 -8.64 -9.46
CA THR A 102 14.60 -8.08 -8.20
C THR A 102 13.64 -9.08 -7.58
N TYR A 103 13.73 -9.24 -6.25
CA TYR A 103 12.77 -10.02 -5.48
C TYR A 103 11.93 -9.09 -4.61
N ILE A 104 10.64 -9.37 -4.51
CA ILE A 104 9.68 -8.60 -3.72
C ILE A 104 9.06 -9.55 -2.70
N SER A 105 8.99 -9.14 -1.43
CA SER A 105 8.35 -9.91 -0.38
C SER A 105 6.82 -10.00 -0.56
N ILE A 106 6.22 -11.05 0.00
CA ILE A 106 4.77 -11.29 -0.06
C ILE A 106 4.03 -10.34 0.89
N ASP A 107 4.62 -10.11 2.06
CA ASP A 107 4.13 -9.19 3.08
C ASP A 107 5.18 -8.11 3.41
N ASN A 108 5.02 -7.43 4.53
CA ASN A 108 5.94 -6.41 5.00
C ASN A 108 7.23 -6.96 5.65
N THR A 109 7.52 -8.25 5.46
CA THR A 109 8.68 -8.94 6.03
C THR A 109 9.47 -9.72 4.98
N LEU A 110 10.79 -9.67 5.10
CA LEU A 110 11.72 -10.46 4.29
C LEU A 110 12.80 -11.03 5.20
N THR A 111 12.96 -12.35 5.14
CA THR A 111 14.07 -13.07 5.78
C THR A 111 15.12 -13.39 4.73
N VAL A 112 16.36 -12.96 4.99
CA VAL A 112 17.54 -13.29 4.19
C VAL A 112 18.42 -14.20 5.02
N VAL A 113 18.74 -15.39 4.52
CA VAL A 113 19.66 -16.33 5.17
C VAL A 113 20.85 -16.56 4.25
N PHE A 114 22.05 -16.30 4.75
CA PHE A 114 23.29 -16.75 4.12
C PHE A 114 23.84 -17.94 4.90
N ARG A 115 24.20 -19.01 4.19
CA ARG A 115 24.88 -20.17 4.75
C ARG A 115 26.10 -20.50 3.90
N SER A 116 27.21 -20.81 4.55
CA SER A 116 28.36 -21.47 3.94
C SER A 116 28.64 -22.81 4.63
N ASP A 117 29.04 -23.82 3.88
CA ASP A 117 29.34 -25.16 4.36
C ASP A 117 30.75 -25.27 4.98
N TYR A 118 31.36 -26.46 5.04
CA TYR A 118 32.68 -26.65 5.67
C TYR A 118 33.88 -26.29 4.78
N SER A 119 33.70 -26.14 3.47
CA SER A 119 34.79 -26.00 2.51
C SER A 119 34.44 -25.05 1.38
N ASN A 120 35.41 -24.24 0.96
CA ASN A 120 35.30 -23.51 -0.29
C ASN A 120 36.41 -24.02 -1.21
N GLU A 121 36.06 -24.58 -2.37
CA GLU A 121 37.07 -25.03 -3.34
C GLU A 121 37.86 -23.86 -3.96
N LYS A 122 37.27 -22.66 -3.97
CA LYS A 122 37.81 -21.44 -4.57
C LYS A 122 37.59 -20.23 -3.67
N PRO A 123 38.33 -19.13 -3.88
CA PRO A 123 38.07 -17.87 -3.19
C PRO A 123 36.78 -17.21 -3.72
N PHE A 124 35.67 -17.38 -2.99
CA PHE A 124 34.38 -16.76 -3.32
C PHE A 124 34.16 -15.50 -2.48
N THR A 125 33.87 -14.37 -3.14
CA THR A 125 33.76 -13.05 -2.50
C THR A 125 32.40 -12.78 -1.85
N GLY A 126 31.44 -13.68 -2.01
CA GLY A 126 30.13 -13.60 -1.38
C GLY A 126 29.19 -12.65 -2.11
N PHE A 127 28.42 -11.84 -1.37
CA PHE A 127 27.39 -11.01 -1.97
C PHE A 127 27.25 -9.63 -1.32
N GLU A 128 26.72 -8.70 -2.10
CA GLU A 128 26.21 -7.41 -1.67
C GLU A 128 24.79 -7.24 -2.21
N ALA A 129 23.87 -6.93 -1.30
CA ALA A 129 22.46 -6.71 -1.58
C ALA A 129 21.99 -5.39 -0.98
N PHE A 130 21.04 -4.77 -1.66
CA PHE A 130 20.33 -3.59 -1.19
C PHE A 130 18.84 -3.88 -1.17
N TYR A 131 18.18 -3.41 -0.12
CA TYR A 131 16.72 -3.49 -0.02
C TYR A 131 16.12 -2.11 0.20
N ALA A 132 14.87 -1.96 -0.22
CA ALA A 132 14.05 -0.80 0.02
C ALA A 132 12.58 -1.22 0.24
N ALA A 133 11.86 -0.42 1.02
CA ALA A 133 10.41 -0.49 1.16
C ALA A 133 9.79 0.05 -0.13
N GLU A 134 8.86 -0.71 -0.69
CA GLU A 134 8.07 -0.35 -1.85
C GLU A 134 6.60 -0.34 -1.45
N ASP A 135 5.91 0.75 -1.77
CA ASP A 135 4.47 0.89 -1.51
C ASP A 135 3.70 -0.20 -2.23
N ILE A 136 2.77 -0.85 -1.54
CA ILE A 136 1.92 -1.87 -2.14
C ILE A 136 0.73 -1.15 -2.76
N ASP A 137 0.58 -1.26 -4.08
CA ASP A 137 -0.64 -0.78 -4.75
C ASP A 137 -1.78 -1.78 -4.53
N GLU A 138 -2.52 -1.62 -3.42
CA GLU A 138 -3.61 -2.54 -3.08
C GLU A 138 -4.76 -2.47 -4.10
N CYS A 139 -4.88 -1.36 -4.84
CA CYS A 139 -5.89 -1.19 -5.88
C CYS A 139 -5.63 -2.04 -7.13
N LYS A 140 -4.40 -2.53 -7.33
CA LYS A 140 -4.07 -3.48 -8.40
C LYS A 140 -4.26 -4.94 -7.98
N GLN A 141 -4.42 -5.21 -6.68
CA GLN A 141 -4.59 -6.57 -6.17
C GLN A 141 -6.06 -6.99 -6.19
N LEU A 142 -6.30 -8.26 -6.53
CA LEU A 142 -7.60 -8.90 -6.36
C LEU A 142 -7.63 -9.59 -5.00
N PHE A 143 -8.67 -9.32 -4.22
CA PHE A 143 -8.91 -9.96 -2.93
C PHE A 143 -9.98 -11.04 -3.12
N ASP A 144 -9.61 -12.31 -3.01
CA ASP A 144 -10.49 -13.47 -3.28
C ASP A 144 -11.17 -13.44 -4.66
N GLY A 145 -10.48 -12.90 -5.66
CA GLY A 145 -11.01 -12.76 -7.03
C GLY A 145 -11.89 -11.53 -7.26
N GLU A 146 -12.16 -10.73 -6.23
CA GLU A 146 -12.93 -9.49 -6.33
C GLU A 146 -12.05 -8.24 -6.16
N PRO A 147 -12.45 -7.09 -6.74
CA PRO A 147 -11.76 -5.83 -6.53
C PRO A 147 -11.84 -5.40 -5.06
N LEU A 148 -10.78 -4.76 -4.57
CA LEU A 148 -10.67 -4.34 -3.18
C LEU A 148 -11.78 -3.37 -2.74
N CYS A 149 -12.16 -2.42 -3.60
CA CYS A 149 -13.21 -1.44 -3.34
C CYS A 149 -14.41 -1.69 -4.25
N ASN A 150 -15.62 -1.44 -3.73
CA ASN A 150 -16.85 -1.64 -4.50
C ASN A 150 -17.01 -0.63 -5.66
N HIS A 151 -16.62 0.63 -5.47
CA HIS A 151 -16.69 1.67 -6.51
C HIS A 151 -15.31 2.17 -6.94
N HIS A 152 -14.70 3.08 -6.18
CA HIS A 152 -13.41 3.67 -6.52
C HIS A 152 -12.37 3.26 -5.48
N CYS A 153 -11.20 2.85 -5.94
CA CYS A 153 -10.03 2.59 -5.10
C CYS A 153 -8.98 3.68 -5.31
N HIS A 154 -8.41 4.17 -4.22
CA HIS A 154 -7.38 5.19 -4.21
C HIS A 154 -6.16 4.67 -3.44
N ASN A 155 -5.06 4.46 -4.16
CA ASN A 155 -3.78 4.09 -3.57
C ASN A 155 -3.06 5.33 -3.04
N TYR A 156 -2.40 5.22 -1.90
CA TYR A 156 -1.48 6.23 -1.38
C TYR A 156 -0.30 5.55 -0.68
N VAL A 157 0.75 6.32 -0.42
CA VAL A 157 1.97 5.80 0.20
C VAL A 157 1.68 5.25 1.61
N GLY A 158 1.72 3.93 1.75
CA GLY A 158 1.46 3.17 2.97
C GLY A 158 0.01 2.69 3.15
N GLY A 159 -0.85 2.78 2.13
CA GLY A 159 -2.19 2.21 2.19
C GLY A 159 -3.15 2.64 1.09
N TYR A 160 -4.42 2.33 1.29
CA TYR A 160 -5.48 2.70 0.35
C TYR A 160 -6.75 3.18 1.06
N TYR A 161 -7.63 3.82 0.30
CA TYR A 161 -9.01 4.06 0.73
C TYR A 161 -9.99 3.90 -0.42
N CYS A 162 -11.23 3.56 -0.09
CA CYS A 162 -12.32 3.46 -1.06
C CYS A 162 -13.17 4.73 -1.05
N SER A 163 -13.71 5.11 -2.21
CA SER A 163 -14.75 6.14 -2.30
C SER A 163 -15.91 5.68 -3.20
N CYS A 164 -17.05 6.35 -3.05
CA CYS A 164 -18.29 5.99 -3.74
C CYS A 164 -18.65 6.99 -4.85
N ARG A 165 -19.41 6.51 -5.83
CA ARG A 165 -20.06 7.35 -6.85
C ARG A 165 -21.08 8.28 -6.19
N ILE A 166 -21.43 9.36 -6.89
CA ILE A 166 -22.48 10.29 -6.46
C ILE A 166 -23.80 9.52 -6.24
N GLY A 167 -24.48 9.78 -5.12
CA GLY A 167 -25.70 9.08 -4.72
C GLY A 167 -25.48 7.85 -3.80
N TYR A 168 -24.23 7.52 -3.48
CA TYR A 168 -23.87 6.44 -2.57
C TYR A 168 -23.04 6.96 -1.38
N VAL A 169 -23.12 6.26 -0.26
CA VAL A 169 -22.34 6.51 0.96
C VAL A 169 -21.42 5.32 1.24
N LEU A 170 -20.21 5.62 1.70
CA LEU A 170 -19.27 4.57 2.09
C LEU A 170 -19.76 3.89 3.38
N HIS A 171 -19.96 2.59 3.31
CA HIS A 171 -20.39 1.77 4.43
C HIS A 171 -19.30 1.73 5.53
N GLU A 172 -19.69 1.37 6.76
CA GLU A 172 -18.80 1.31 7.93
C GLU A 172 -17.60 0.35 7.73
N ASN A 173 -17.76 -0.66 6.87
CA ASN A 173 -16.68 -1.58 6.49
C ASN A 173 -15.59 -0.93 5.60
N LYS A 174 -15.75 0.36 5.23
CA LYS A 174 -14.83 1.17 4.42
C LYS A 174 -14.56 0.63 3.01
N ARG A 175 -15.35 -0.33 2.52
CA ARG A 175 -15.18 -0.97 1.20
C ARG A 175 -16.44 -0.93 0.35
N THR A 176 -17.60 -1.15 0.96
CA THR A 176 -18.90 -1.22 0.28
C THR A 176 -19.51 0.16 0.15
N CYS A 177 -20.20 0.40 -0.96
CA CYS A 177 -20.99 1.60 -1.15
C CYS A 177 -22.47 1.25 -1.09
N THR A 178 -23.21 1.87 -0.18
CA THR A 178 -24.66 1.71 -0.04
C THR A 178 -25.36 2.93 -0.62
N GLU A 179 -26.55 2.73 -1.18
CA GLU A 179 -27.35 3.86 -1.68
C GLU A 179 -27.66 4.81 -0.53
N MET A 180 -27.62 6.10 -0.82
CA MET A 180 -27.98 7.12 0.13
C MET A 180 -29.50 7.11 0.26
N ASP A 181 -30.04 6.59 1.36
CA ASP A 181 -31.48 6.63 1.61
C ASP A 181 -31.98 8.07 1.48
N ALA A 182 -33.03 8.26 0.67
CA ALA A 182 -33.62 9.57 0.40
C ALA A 182 -34.09 10.31 1.69
N ASP A 183 -34.25 9.59 2.80
CA ASP A 183 -34.63 10.14 4.11
C ASP A 183 -33.47 10.87 4.82
N VAL A 184 -32.20 10.57 4.48
CA VAL A 184 -31.02 11.28 5.02
C VAL A 184 -30.74 12.58 4.27
N LEU A 185 -31.07 12.65 2.98
CA LEU A 185 -31.01 13.88 2.19
C LEU A 185 -32.00 14.95 2.70
N GLY A 186 -33.05 14.53 3.44
CA GLY A 186 -33.98 15.44 4.11
C GLY A 186 -33.52 15.99 5.46
N LYS A 187 -32.45 15.43 6.08
CA LYS A 187 -31.98 15.81 7.42
C LYS A 187 -30.62 16.49 7.45
N ALA A 188 -29.76 16.25 6.46
CA ALA A 188 -28.64 17.13 6.17
C ALA A 188 -29.22 18.30 5.36
N GLY A 189 -29.49 19.43 6.00
CA GLY A 189 -30.11 20.62 5.39
C GLY A 189 -29.29 21.29 4.27
N LEU A 190 -28.95 20.54 3.23
CA LEU A 190 -28.78 21.07 1.89
C LEU A 190 -30.16 21.00 1.21
N PRO A 191 -30.58 22.04 0.48
CA PRO A 191 -31.83 21.98 -0.26
C PRO A 191 -31.78 20.82 -1.25
N SER A 192 -32.73 19.88 -1.10
CA SER A 192 -33.05 18.82 -2.07
C SER A 192 -33.23 19.42 -3.47
N PRO A 193 -32.92 18.65 -4.54
CA PRO A 193 -32.09 19.09 -5.64
C PRO A 193 -32.67 20.31 -6.33
N VAL A 194 -31.80 21.27 -6.66
CA VAL A 194 -32.08 22.21 -7.73
C VAL A 194 -32.41 21.38 -8.97
N ALA A 195 -33.67 21.40 -9.40
CA ALA A 195 -34.09 20.75 -10.63
C ALA A 195 -33.33 21.42 -11.79
N PHE A 196 -32.46 20.67 -12.46
CA PHE A 196 -31.80 21.13 -13.68
C PHE A 196 -32.71 20.84 -14.86
N LEU A 197 -33.52 21.83 -15.25
CA LEU A 197 -34.20 21.82 -16.54
C LEU A 197 -33.18 22.23 -17.62
N LEU A 198 -32.67 21.23 -18.35
CA LEU A 198 -31.96 21.47 -19.60
C LEU A 198 -32.98 21.82 -20.69
N LEU A 199 -33.24 23.11 -20.89
CA LEU A 199 -33.94 23.56 -22.10
C LEU A 199 -32.91 23.68 -23.22
N SER A 200 -33.02 22.77 -24.19
CA SER A 200 -32.35 22.89 -25.49
C SER A 200 -33.11 23.92 -26.32
N ASP A 201 -32.55 25.11 -26.47
CA ASP A 201 -32.90 26.00 -27.58
C ASP A 201 -31.69 26.23 -28.48
N GLN A 202 -31.96 26.42 -29.77
CA GLN A 202 -31.05 26.27 -30.92
C GLN A 202 -29.84 27.22 -30.90
N GLY A 203 -28.87 26.96 -30.02
CA GLY A 203 -27.59 27.67 -30.04
C GLY A 203 -26.69 27.57 -28.81
N GLY A 204 -27.09 26.93 -27.70
CA GLY A 204 -26.18 26.65 -26.59
C GLY A 204 -26.85 26.33 -25.25
N CYS A 205 -26.28 25.40 -24.49
CA CYS A 205 -26.68 25.12 -23.10
C CYS A 205 -26.24 26.26 -22.18
N ARG A 206 -27.19 27.01 -21.62
CA ARG A 206 -26.93 28.01 -20.57
C ARG A 206 -27.54 27.53 -19.26
N LEU A 207 -26.70 27.36 -18.25
CA LEU A 207 -27.11 27.02 -16.89
C LEU A 207 -27.79 28.25 -16.28
N LEU A 208 -29.11 28.23 -16.10
CA LEU A 208 -29.84 29.29 -15.41
C LEU A 208 -30.29 28.77 -14.04
N LEU A 209 -29.71 29.34 -12.99
CA LEU A 209 -30.14 29.17 -11.61
C LEU A 209 -31.37 30.04 -11.38
N PHE A 210 -32.56 29.45 -11.28
CA PHE A 210 -33.73 30.15 -10.73
C PHE A 210 -33.86 29.81 -9.25
N PRO A 211 -33.87 30.79 -8.33
CA PRO A 211 -34.31 30.52 -6.96
C PRO A 211 -35.79 30.12 -7.00
N CYS A 212 -36.13 29.03 -6.30
CA CYS A 212 -37.49 28.52 -6.20
C CYS A 212 -38.36 29.60 -5.53
N LEU A 213 -39.17 30.30 -6.31
CA LEU A 213 -40.04 31.37 -5.80
C LEU A 213 -41.34 30.76 -5.25
N SER A 214 -41.24 29.96 -4.18
CA SER A 214 -42.40 29.40 -3.47
C SER A 214 -42.91 30.28 -2.32
N ASP A 215 -42.21 31.37 -1.97
CA ASP A 215 -42.54 32.18 -0.77
C ASP A 215 -43.30 33.49 -1.04
N LEU A 216 -43.83 33.72 -2.26
CA LEU A 216 -44.49 35.01 -2.59
C LEU A 216 -45.90 34.93 -3.21
N LEU A 217 -46.59 33.78 -3.21
CA LEU A 217 -47.97 33.71 -3.74
C LEU A 217 -49.00 33.22 -2.71
N PRO A 218 -50.13 33.94 -2.54
CA PRO A 218 -51.19 33.57 -1.60
C PRO A 218 -51.96 32.30 -2.03
N PRO A 219 -52.65 31.62 -1.09
CA PRO A 219 -53.13 30.25 -1.22
C PRO A 219 -54.44 30.16 -2.01
N ALA A 220 -54.40 30.51 -3.31
CA ALA A 220 -55.60 30.45 -4.15
C ALA A 220 -55.47 29.59 -5.42
N ASN A 221 -54.28 29.16 -5.85
CA ASN A 221 -54.12 28.33 -7.06
C ASN A 221 -53.15 27.16 -6.84
N LYS A 222 -53.52 26.21 -5.95
CA LYS A 222 -52.80 24.95 -5.74
C LYS A 222 -53.33 23.81 -6.63
N GLU A 223 -53.66 24.10 -7.88
CA GLU A 223 -53.92 23.04 -8.86
C GLU A 223 -53.04 23.26 -10.09
N ALA A 224 -52.37 22.18 -10.49
CA ALA A 224 -51.50 22.03 -11.65
C ALA A 224 -50.06 22.57 -11.54
N ILE A 225 -49.22 21.91 -10.73
CA ILE A 225 -47.83 21.63 -11.12
C ILE A 225 -47.51 20.19 -10.71
N THR A 226 -47.71 19.26 -11.63
CA THR A 226 -47.03 17.96 -11.64
C THR A 226 -45.57 18.23 -12.01
N CYS A 227 -44.63 17.59 -11.31
CA CYS A 227 -43.18 17.79 -11.44
C CYS A 227 -42.67 17.88 -12.87
#